data_AF-A0A3A6SZP1-F1
#
_entry.id   AF-A0A3A6SZP1-F1
#
_cell.length_a   1.000
_cell.length_b   1.000
_cell.length_c   1.000
_cell.angle_alpha   90.00
_cell.angle_beta   90.00
_cell.angle_gamma   90.00
#
_symmetry.space_group_name_H-M   'P 1'
#
loop_
_entity.id
_entity.type
_entity.pdbx_description
1 polymer ?
#
loop_
_entity_poly.entity_id
_entity_poly.type
_entity_poly.pdbx_seq_one_letter_code
_entity_poly.pdbx_strand_id
1 'polypeptide(L)' 'MSAIDVQCPHCHGVSISKAGKSPKGQQRYLCTNPDCPKKNISVSLC' A
#
# COMPACT_ATOMS: atom_id res chain seq x y z
N MET A 1 -12.77 -15.78 2.71
CA MET A 1 -12.45 -14.45 2.13
C MET A 1 -11.01 -14.16 2.48
N SER A 2 -10.08 -14.43 1.56
CA SER A 2 -8.66 -14.17 1.78
C SER A 2 -8.43 -12.66 1.66
N ALA A 3 -8.44 -11.94 2.78
CA ALA A 3 -7.95 -10.58 2.79
C ALA A 3 -6.45 -10.66 2.53
N ILE A 4 -6.01 -10.22 1.36
CA ILE A 4 -4.58 -10.04 1.10
C ILE A 4 -4.15 -8.94 2.06
N ASP A 5 -3.38 -9.31 3.09
CA ASP A 5 -2.75 -8.36 4.01
C ASP A 5 -1.78 -7.51 3.21
N VAL A 6 -2.22 -6.30 2.88
CA VAL A 6 -1.37 -5.32 2.19
C VAL A 6 -0.35 -4.86 3.21
N GLN A 7 0.91 -5.24 3.00
CA GLN A 7 2.04 -4.81 3.81
C GLN A 7 2.94 -3.88 3.01
N CYS A 8 3.53 -2.90 3.69
CA CYS A 8 4.46 -1.99 3.05
C CYS A 8 5.76 -2.75 2.78
N PRO A 9 6.25 -2.86 1.54
CA PRO A 9 7.50 -3.59 1.26
C PRO A 9 8.75 -2.91 1.84
N HIS A 10 8.63 -1.70 2.39
CA HIS A 10 9.75 -0.96 2.98
C HIS A 10 9.86 -1.11 4.49
N CYS A 11 8.74 -1.00 5.20
CA CYS A 11 8.71 -1.09 6.66
C CYS A 11 7.99 -2.35 7.18
N HIS A 12 7.43 -3.16 6.28
CA HIS A 12 6.61 -4.34 6.57
C HIS A 12 5.40 -4.02 7.46
N GLY A 13 5.08 -2.74 7.63
CA GLY A 13 3.97 -2.26 8.42
C GLY A 13 2.65 -2.47 7.69
N VAL A 14 1.61 -2.74 8.48
CA VAL A 14 0.21 -2.84 8.03
C VAL A 14 -0.50 -1.47 7.99
N SER A 15 0.20 -0.41 8.42
CA SER A 15 -0.29 0.97 8.40
C SER A 15 -0.34 1.50 6.96
N ILE A 16 -1.35 1.09 6.23
CA ILE A 16 -1.52 1.38 4.81
C ILE A 16 -2.96 1.83 4.54
N SER A 17 -3.09 2.97 3.88
CA SER A 17 -4.37 3.52 3.44
C SER A 17 -4.58 3.31 1.95
N LYS A 18 -5.84 3.22 1.50
CA LYS A 18 -6.18 3.06 0.09
C LYS A 18 -6.09 4.42 -0.61
N ALA A 19 -5.16 4.56 -1.55
CA ALA A 19 -4.89 5.81 -2.26
C ALA A 19 -5.48 5.79 -3.69
N GLY A 20 -6.80 5.65 -3.79
CA GLY A 20 -7.50 5.59 -5.09
C GLY A 20 -7.05 4.42 -5.97
N LYS A 21 -7.41 4.46 -7.26
CA LYS A 21 -7.02 3.47 -8.25
C LYS A 21 -6.16 4.13 -9.33
N SER A 22 -5.25 3.38 -9.93
CA SER A 22 -4.52 3.82 -11.12
C SER A 22 -5.47 3.92 -12.32
N PRO A 23 -5.09 4.62 -13.40
CA PRO A 23 -5.88 4.65 -14.64
C PRO A 23 -6.16 3.27 -15.25
N LYS A 24 -5.34 2.27 -14.89
CA LYS A 24 -5.50 0.86 -15.28
C LYS A 24 -6.41 0.06 -14.34
N GLY A 25 -7.05 0.71 -13.36
CA GLY A 25 -7.92 0.08 -12.38
C GLY A 25 -7.22 -0.59 -11.19
N GLN A 26 -5.89 -0.56 -11.13
CA GLN A 26 -5.14 -1.18 -10.04
C GLN A 26 -5.26 -0.36 -8.76
N GLN A 27 -5.56 -1.02 -7.65
CA GLN A 27 -5.66 -0.37 -6.35
C GLN A 27 -4.30 0.19 -5.95
N ARG A 28 -4.26 1.47 -5.60
CA ARG A 28 -3.08 2.12 -5.04
C ARG A 28 -3.22 2.19 -3.52
N TYR A 29 -2.09 2.13 -2.87
CA TYR A 29 -1.96 2.11 -1.43
C TYR A 29 -0.94 3.16 -1.01
N LEU A 30 -1.06 3.69 0.20
CA LEU A 30 -0.13 4.67 0.74
C LEU A 30 0.25 4.22 2.14
N CYS A 31 1.55 4.09 2.40
CA CYS A 31 2.00 3.79 3.74
C CYS A 31 1.85 5.05 4.58
N THR A 32 1.09 4.95 5.67
CA THR A 32 0.87 6.06 6.61
C THR A 32 1.83 6.00 7.80
N ASN A 33 2.76 5.04 7.82
CA ASN A 33 3.77 4.94 8.85
C ASN A 33 4.74 6.14 8.77
N PRO A 34 4.81 7.01 9.80
CA PRO A 34 5.68 8.19 9.80
C PRO A 34 7.17 7.83 9.77
N ASP A 35 7.55 6.67 10.31
CA ASP A 35 8.91 6.15 10.31
C ASP A 35 9.31 5.50 8.98
N CYS A 36 8.38 5.37 8.03
CA CYS A 36 8.69 4.80 6.72
C CYS A 36 9.35 5.85 5.82
N PRO A 37 10.59 5.60 5.32
CA PRO A 37 11.32 6.56 4.48
C PRO A 37 10.63 6.79 3.12
N LYS A 38 9.73 5.91 2.71
CA LYS A 38 8.92 6.03 1.49
C LYS A 38 7.43 5.99 1.82
N LYS A 39 6.81 7.18 1.84
CA LYS A 39 5.37 7.35 2.11
C LYS A 39 4.50 6.83 0.96
N ASN A 40 4.93 7.04 -0.28
CA ASN A 40 4.17 6.59 -1.46
C ASN A 40 4.67 5.23 -1.94
N ILE A 41 3.87 4.18 -1.73
CA ILE A 41 4.16 2.82 -2.21
C ILE A 41 3.14 2.41 -3.25
N SER A 42 3.59 2.17 -4.49
CA SER A 42 2.72 1.60 -5.51
C SER A 42 2.62 0.09 -5.26
N VAL A 43 1.87 -0.33 -4.23
CA VAL A 43 1.61 -1.76 -4.01
C VAL A 43 0.69 -2.22 -5.13
N SER A 44 1.30 -2.79 -6.16
CA SER A 44 0.60 -3.53 -7.18
C SER A 44 0.19 -4.85 -6.54
N LEU A 45 -1.07 -4.94 -6.09
CA LEU A 45 -1.69 -6.24 -5.84
C LEU A 45 -1.68 -6.99 -7.18
N CYS A 46 -0.93 -8.09 -7.22
CA CYS A 46 -1.00 -9.08 -8.29
C CYS A 46 -2.36 -9.77 -8.28
#